data_AF-G7VFF1-F1
#
_entry.id   AF-G7VFF1-F1
#
_cell.length_a   1.000
_cell.length_b   1.000
_cell.length_c   1.000
_cell.angle_alpha   90.00
_cell.angle_beta   90.00
_cell.angle_gamma   90.00
#
_symmetry.space_group_name_H-M   'P 1'
#
loop_
_entity.id
_entity.type
_entity.pdbx_description
1 polymer ?
#
loop_
_entity_poly.entity_id
_entity_poly.type
_entity_poly.pdbx_seq_one_letter_code
_entity_poly.pdbx_strand_id
1 'polypeptide(L)'
;MPRFKCPVCHREIEINIDTSKKPAGGLYEVFIQHMDHFIKAYVDLEGFVRRAFPVEHFYVAEPPLYTLRIYEDRAEIVDSKGHIYITDPASLLEAIKKVAEY
;
A
#
# COMPACT_ATOMS: atom_id res chain seq x y z
N MET A 1 -10.17 -12.94 -5.13
CA MET A 1 -9.15 -11.91 -5.35
C MET A 1 -9.85 -10.70 -5.97
N PRO A 2 -9.79 -9.51 -5.34
CA PRO A 2 -10.43 -8.31 -5.86
C PRO A 2 -9.91 -7.93 -7.25
N ARG A 3 -10.81 -7.44 -8.10
CA ARG A 3 -10.48 -6.90 -9.42
C ARG A 3 -11.08 -5.52 -9.60
N PHE A 4 -10.37 -4.64 -10.28
CA PHE A 4 -10.86 -3.31 -10.63
C PHE A 4 -10.16 -2.77 -11.88
N LYS A 5 -10.76 -1.73 -12.48
CA LYS A 5 -10.12 -1.01 -13.58
C LYS A 5 -9.16 0.03 -13.04
N CYS A 6 -7.93 0.02 -13.54
CA CYS A 6 -6.94 1.04 -13.27
C CYS A 6 -7.51 2.45 -13.55
N PRO A 7 -7.41 3.40 -12.60
CA PRO A 7 -7.86 4.78 -12.84
C PRO A 7 -6.95 5.55 -13.82
N VAL A 8 -5.75 5.04 -14.13
CA VAL A 8 -4.77 5.68 -15.01
C VAL A 8 -4.87 5.15 -16.45
N CYS A 9 -4.73 3.85 -16.65
CA CYS A 9 -4.67 3.24 -18.00
C CYS A 9 -5.88 2.37 -18.35
N HIS A 10 -6.87 2.27 -17.45
CA HIS A 10 -8.14 1.55 -17.64
C HIS A 10 -8.04 0.04 -17.90
N ARG A 11 -6.86 -0.56 -17.79
CA ARG A 11 -6.67 -2.01 -17.80
C ARG A 11 -7.20 -2.64 -16.51
N GLU A 12 -7.65 -3.89 -16.60
CA GLU A 12 -8.08 -4.65 -15.43
C GLU A 12 -6.86 -5.09 -14.61
N ILE A 13 -6.94 -4.90 -13.29
CA ILE A 13 -5.91 -5.27 -12.34
C ILE A 13 -6.54 -6.24 -11.34
N GLU A 14 -5.82 -7.32 -11.04
CA GLU A 14 -6.10 -8.22 -9.94
C GLU A 14 -5.12 -7.96 -8.79
N ILE A 15 -5.64 -7.88 -7.57
CA ILE A 15 -4.83 -7.57 -6.39
C ILE A 15 -4.89 -8.73 -5.39
N ASN A 16 -3.73 -9.09 -4.86
CA ASN A 16 -3.64 -10.09 -3.80
C ASN A 16 -3.56 -9.38 -2.46
N ILE A 17 -4.51 -9.67 -1.58
CA ILE A 17 -4.62 -9.07 -0.26
C ILE A 17 -4.56 -10.21 0.76
N ASP A 18 -3.68 -10.05 1.74
CA ASP A 18 -3.61 -10.97 2.87
C ASP A 18 -4.77 -10.69 3.84
N THR A 19 -5.81 -11.52 3.76
CA THR A 19 -7.00 -11.42 4.59
C THR A 19 -6.82 -12.04 5.99
N SER A 20 -5.65 -12.60 6.29
CA SER A 20 -5.35 -13.13 7.63
C SER A 20 -5.14 -12.02 8.67
N LYS A 21 -4.87 -10.79 8.23
CA LYS A 21 -4.66 -9.61 9.08
C LYS A 21 -5.87 -8.70 9.02
N LYS A 22 -6.22 -8.08 10.15
CA LYS A 22 -7.31 -7.09 10.19
C LYS A 22 -6.88 -5.78 9.52
N PRO A 23 -7.71 -5.20 8.66
CA PRO A 23 -7.43 -3.91 8.04
C PRO A 23 -7.75 -2.73 8.97
N ALA A 24 -6.98 -1.65 8.81
CA ALA A 24 -7.24 -0.39 9.52
C ALA A 24 -8.56 0.24 9.10
N GLY A 25 -9.41 0.54 10.08
CA GLY A 25 -10.70 1.20 9.83
C GLY A 25 -11.66 0.38 8.95
N GLY A 26 -11.47 -0.95 8.87
CA GLY A 26 -12.33 -1.85 8.10
C GLY A 26 -12.05 -1.92 6.59
N LEU A 27 -10.99 -1.24 6.11
CA LEU A 27 -10.60 -1.24 4.70
C LEU A 27 -9.12 -1.63 4.54
N TYR A 28 -8.84 -2.65 3.74
CA TYR A 28 -7.48 -2.98 3.34
C TYR A 28 -6.94 -1.86 2.46
N GLU A 29 -5.92 -1.18 2.95
CA GLU A 29 -5.19 -0.16 2.21
C GLU A 29 -4.00 -0.81 1.50
N VAL A 30 -3.97 -0.72 0.18
CA VAL A 30 -2.91 -1.32 -0.64
C VAL A 30 -2.35 -0.32 -1.65
N PHE A 31 -1.02 -0.32 -1.80
CA PHE A 31 -0.30 0.42 -2.84
C PHE A 31 0.27 -0.58 -3.85
N ILE A 32 -0.07 -0.40 -5.12
CA ILE A 32 0.27 -1.32 -6.20
C ILE A 32 1.01 -0.55 -7.28
N GLN A 33 2.20 -1.01 -7.65
CA GLN A 33 2.82 -0.60 -8.90
C GLN A 33 2.14 -1.35 -10.04
N HIS A 34 1.57 -0.61 -10.98
CA HIS A 34 1.00 -1.15 -12.19
C HIS A 34 1.72 -0.54 -13.39
N MET A 35 2.63 -1.31 -13.99
CA MET A 35 3.52 -0.83 -15.05
C MET A 35 4.33 0.38 -14.58
N ASP A 36 4.04 1.55 -15.14
CA ASP A 36 4.75 2.82 -14.99
C ASP A 36 4.07 3.81 -14.02
N HIS A 37 3.12 3.36 -13.20
CA HIS A 37 2.42 4.20 -12.23
C HIS A 37 2.02 3.42 -10.98
N PHE A 38 1.80 4.15 -9.87
CA PHE A 38 1.28 3.57 -8.64
C PHE A 38 -0.19 3.88 -8.44
N ILE A 39 -0.90 2.94 -7.82
CA ILE A 39 -2.31 3.05 -7.47
C ILE A 39 -2.45 2.73 -5.99
N LYS A 40 -3.15 3.60 -5.27
CA LYS A 40 -3.65 3.29 -3.93
C LYS A 40 -5.08 2.80 -4.06
N ALA A 41 -5.40 1.66 -3.47
CA ALA A 41 -6.75 1.11 -3.45
C ALA A 41 -7.20 0.79 -2.02
N TYR A 42 -8.51 0.92 -1.78
CA TYR A 42 -9.17 0.52 -0.56
C TYR A 42 -10.14 -0.61 -0.85
N VAL A 43 -9.96 -1.73 -0.17
CA VAL A 43 -10.79 -2.92 -0.35
C VAL A 43 -11.50 -3.25 0.94
N ASP A 44 -12.78 -3.55 0.87
CA ASP A 44 -13.53 -3.97 2.04
C ASP A 44 -13.27 -5.43 2.44
N LEU A 45 -13.90 -5.85 3.52
CA LEU A 45 -13.79 -7.21 4.06
C LEU A 45 -14.37 -8.29 3.12
N GLU A 46 -15.23 -7.90 2.19
CA GLU A 46 -15.84 -8.80 1.19
C GLU A 46 -14.98 -8.91 -0.08
N GLY A 47 -13.91 -8.11 -0.18
CA GLY A 47 -13.03 -8.10 -1.34
C GLY A 47 -13.47 -7.17 -2.47
N PHE A 48 -14.34 -6.20 -2.22
CA PHE A 48 -14.72 -5.18 -3.19
C PHE A 48 -13.81 -3.94 -3.08
N VAL A 49 -13.29 -3.49 -4.22
CA VAL A 49 -12.55 -2.23 -4.32
C VAL A 49 -13.54 -1.08 -4.22
N ARG A 50 -13.50 -0.34 -3.11
CA ARG A 50 -14.38 0.81 -2.84
C ARG A 50 -13.87 2.10 -3.45
N ARG A 51 -12.54 2.29 -3.46
CA ARG A 51 -11.86 3.48 -4.00
C ARG A 51 -10.50 3.08 -4.57
N ALA A 52 -10.10 3.71 -5.67
CA ALA A 52 -8.76 3.60 -6.23
C ALA A 52 -8.34 4.94 -6.84
N PHE A 53 -7.09 5.35 -6.65
CA PHE A 53 -6.55 6.59 -7.21
C PHE A 53 -5.06 6.49 -7.54
N PRO A 54 -4.59 7.28 -8.52
CA PRO A 54 -3.17 7.38 -8.83
C PRO A 54 -2.37 7.93 -7.66
N VAL A 55 -1.09 7.56 -7.59
CA VAL A 55 -0.13 8.10 -6.63
C VAL A 55 1.08 8.64 -7.40
N GLU A 56 1.25 9.95 -7.40
CA GLU A 56 2.17 10.67 -8.31
C GLU A 56 3.59 10.85 -7.76
N HIS A 57 3.89 10.33 -6.58
CA HIS A 57 5.18 10.55 -5.89
C HIS A 57 5.99 9.27 -5.63
N PHE A 58 5.53 8.13 -6.15
CA PHE A 58 6.22 6.87 -5.97
C PHE A 58 7.18 6.63 -7.13
N TYR A 59 8.42 6.25 -6.81
CA TYR A 59 9.40 5.87 -7.80
C TYR A 59 9.03 4.53 -8.44
N VAL A 60 8.98 4.50 -9.78
CA VAL A 60 8.68 3.31 -10.58
C VAL A 60 10.00 2.64 -10.96
N ALA A 61 10.09 1.32 -10.75
CA ALA A 61 11.24 0.53 -11.15
C ALA A 61 10.80 -0.76 -11.87
N GLU A 62 11.59 -1.23 -12.84
CA GLU A 62 11.42 -2.53 -13.49
C GLU A 62 12.67 -3.40 -13.28
N PRO A 63 12.60 -4.51 -12.50
CA PRO A 63 11.45 -4.96 -11.71
C PRO A 63 11.18 -4.06 -10.48
N PRO A 64 9.96 -4.08 -9.91
CA PRO A 64 9.63 -3.32 -8.71
C PRO A 64 10.62 -3.61 -7.58
N LEU A 65 11.22 -2.56 -7.01
CA LEU A 65 12.26 -2.70 -5.98
C LEU A 65 11.68 -3.14 -4.64
N TYR A 66 10.47 -2.67 -4.32
CA TYR A 66 9.79 -2.96 -3.08
C TYR A 66 8.27 -2.84 -3.18
N THR A 67 7.55 -3.51 -2.28
CA THR A 67 6.10 -3.39 -2.05
C THR A 67 5.87 -2.85 -0.64
N LEU A 68 4.99 -1.85 -0.49
CA LEU A 68 4.60 -1.30 0.81
C LEU A 68 3.24 -1.87 1.24
N ARG A 69 3.15 -2.40 2.46
CA ARG A 69 1.90 -2.86 3.10
C ARG A 69 1.67 -2.04 4.37
N ILE A 70 0.47 -1.51 4.55
CA ILE A 70 0.12 -0.71 5.74
C ILE A 70 -0.93 -1.46 6.55
N TYR A 71 -0.65 -1.63 7.84
CA TYR A 71 -1.49 -2.28 8.83
C TYR A 71 -1.87 -1.27 9.94
N GLU A 72 -2.78 -1.65 10.84
CA GLU A 72 -3.17 -0.80 11.98
C GLU A 72 -1.99 -0.41 12.87
N ASP A 73 -1.04 -1.32 13.05
CA ASP A 73 0.04 -1.21 14.02
C ASP A 73 1.41 -0.92 13.39
N ARG A 74 1.56 -1.04 12.05
CA ARG A 74 2.86 -0.92 11.38
C ARG A 74 2.74 -0.74 9.87
N ALA A 75 3.86 -0.40 9.24
CA ALA A 75 4.04 -0.62 7.81
C ALA A 75 5.17 -1.62 7.54
N GLU A 76 5.02 -2.40 6.47
CA GLU A 76 5.99 -3.40 6.01
C GLU A 76 6.47 -3.01 4.61
N ILE A 77 7.79 -2.93 4.41
CA ILE A 77 8.44 -2.79 3.10
C ILE A 77 8.98 -4.16 2.72
N VAL A 78 8.53 -4.72 1.59
CA VAL A 78 8.94 -6.04 1.10
C VAL A 78 9.80 -5.87 -0.14
N ASP A 79 11.07 -6.30 -0.12
CA ASP A 79 11.95 -6.18 -1.29
C ASP A 79 11.67 -7.27 -2.35
N SER A 80 12.33 -7.15 -3.51
CA SER A 80 12.22 -8.12 -4.62
C SER A 80 12.75 -9.52 -4.30
N LYS A 81 13.44 -9.72 -3.17
CA LYS A 81 13.92 -11.01 -2.66
C LYS A 81 13.01 -11.59 -1.57
N GLY A 82 11.96 -10.86 -1.21
CA GLY A 82 11.01 -11.26 -0.17
C GLY A 82 11.45 -10.90 1.26
N HIS A 83 12.50 -10.11 1.44
CA HIS A 83 12.86 -9.60 2.76
C HIS A 83 11.85 -8.56 3.23
N ILE A 84 11.50 -8.60 4.51
CA ILE A 84 10.50 -7.72 5.12
C ILE A 84 11.20 -6.78 6.09
N TYR A 85 11.07 -5.48 5.85
CA TYR A 85 11.50 -4.41 6.73
C TYR A 85 10.27 -3.80 7.40
N ILE A 86 10.24 -3.81 8.72
CA ILE A 86 9.10 -3.33 9.51
C ILE A 86 9.42 -1.94 10.03
N THR A 87 8.57 -0.96 9.72
CA THR A 87 8.62 0.34 10.39
C THR A 87 7.65 0.28 11.57
N ASP A 88 8.21 0.21 12.78
CA ASP A 88 7.44 0.42 14.00
C ASP A 88 7.03 1.91 14.06
N PRO A 89 5.75 2.25 14.30
CA PRO A 89 5.29 3.63 14.38
C PRO A 89 6.02 4.44 15.46
N ALA A 90 6.67 3.81 16.45
CA ALA A 90 7.37 4.50 17.53
C ALA A 90 8.40 5.52 17.02
N SER A 91 9.28 5.11 16.10
CA SER A 91 10.36 5.99 15.60
C SER A 91 9.83 7.14 14.75
N LEU A 92 8.73 6.94 14.02
CA LEU A 92 8.08 7.98 13.20
C LEU A 92 7.31 8.97 14.07
N LEU A 93 6.62 8.50 15.12
CA LEU A 93 5.94 9.34 16.12
C LEU A 93 6.94 10.24 16.85
N GLU A 94 8.11 9.72 17.22
CA GLU A 94 9.18 10.53 17.83
C GLU A 94 9.74 11.58 16.86
N ALA A 95 9.91 11.24 15.58
CA ALA A 95 10.37 12.18 14.56
C ALA A 95 9.36 13.31 14.32
N ILE A 96 8.06 13.01 14.26
CA ILE A 96 7.00 14.03 14.10
C ILE A 96 6.95 14.98 15.30
N LYS A 97 7.05 14.46 16.54
CA LYS A 97 7.10 15.29 17.75
C LYS A 97 8.26 16.30 17.70
N LYS A 98 9.45 15.85 17.31
CA LYS A 98 10.63 16.74 17.18
C LYS A 98 10.46 17.84 16.15
N VAL A 99 9.70 17.61 15.08
CA VAL A 99 9.44 18.62 14.04
C VAL A 99 8.34 19.60 14.47
N ALA A 100 7.37 19.15 15.26
CA ALA A 100 6.26 19.97 15.76
C ALA A 100 6.63 20.85 16.98
N GLU A 101 7.77 20.60 17.62
CA GLU A 101 8.30 21.37 18.76
C GLU A 101 9.19 22.56 18.34
N TYR A 102 9.36 22.80 17.03
CA TYR A 102 9.99 24.00 16.45
C TYR A 102 8.95 24.88 15.74
#